data_AF-A0A969PWH8-F1
#
_entry.id   AF-A0A969PWH8-F1
#
_cell.length_a   1.000
_cell.length_b   1.000
_cell.length_c   1.000
_cell.angle_alpha   90.00
_cell.angle_beta   90.00
_cell.angle_gamma   90.00
#
_symmetry.space_group_name_H-M   'P 1'
#
loop_
_entity.id
_entity.type
_entity.pdbx_description
1 polymer ?
#
loop_
_entity_poly.entity_id
_entity_poly.type
_entity_poly.pdbx_seq_one_letter_code
_entity_poly.pdbx_strand_id
1 'polypeptide(L)'
;MKHYCDTWIQEWCDNNGWTELFMERRDFYWAFPPGAVIPEPIPTHILRTIKAEKGLCPQEKAWITAATALTLVAAMLSYWFECPMPIVFAFSFAAITVAQLEVED
;
A
#
# COMPACT_ATOMS: atom_id res chain seq x y z
N MET A 1 -2.68 5.48 3.41
CA MET A 1 -1.48 4.65 3.16
C MET A 1 -1.25 4.55 1.67
N LYS A 2 -0.10 4.94 1.13
CA LYS A 2 0.13 4.77 -0.30
C LYS A 2 0.29 3.29 -0.64
N HIS A 3 -0.46 2.79 -1.62
CA HIS A 3 -0.48 1.35 -1.95
C HIS A 3 0.57 0.97 -2.99
N TYR A 4 0.96 1.93 -3.83
CA TYR A 4 1.95 1.70 -4.87
C TYR A 4 3.25 2.48 -4.61
N CYS A 5 4.37 1.92 -5.05
CA CYS A 5 5.65 2.62 -5.03
C CYS A 5 5.88 3.33 -6.37
N ASP A 6 6.13 4.63 -6.34
CA ASP A 6 6.32 5.42 -7.58
C ASP A 6 7.46 4.90 -8.43
N THR A 7 8.54 4.42 -7.78
CA THR A 7 9.70 3.88 -8.48
C THR A 7 9.36 2.65 -9.32
N TRP A 8 8.42 1.81 -8.87
CA TRP A 8 8.00 0.62 -9.62
C TRP A 8 7.13 0.99 -10.82
N ILE A 9 6.30 2.01 -10.68
CA ILE A 9 5.45 2.50 -11.76
C ILE A 9 6.32 3.23 -12.79
N GLN A 10 7.31 4.00 -12.34
CA GLN A 10 8.29 4.62 -13.23
C GLN A 10 9.06 3.56 -14.01
N GLU A 11 9.55 2.51 -13.34
CA GLU A 11 10.24 1.38 -13.99
C GLU A 11 9.34 0.71 -15.04
N TRP A 12 8.05 0.52 -14.74
CA TRP A 12 7.09 0.00 -15.72
C TRP A 12 6.89 0.95 -16.90
N CYS A 13 6.76 2.26 -16.64
CA CYS A 13 6.63 3.26 -17.69
C CYS A 13 7.84 3.26 -18.64
N ASP A 14 9.05 3.30 -18.06
CA ASP A 14 10.31 3.30 -18.80
C ASP A 14 10.43 2.06 -19.70
N ASN A 15 10.02 0.89 -19.20
CA ASN A 15 10.05 -0.38 -19.94
C ASN A 15 8.99 -0.48 -21.04
N ASN A 16 7.89 0.28 -20.96
CA ASN A 16 6.78 0.23 -21.92
C ASN A 16 6.72 1.47 -22.84
N GLY A 17 7.73 2.34 -22.77
CA GLY A 17 7.79 3.56 -23.59
C GLY A 17 6.80 4.64 -23.17
N TRP A 18 6.30 4.58 -21.93
CA TRP A 18 5.49 5.65 -21.35
C TRP A 18 6.39 6.72 -20.75
N THR A 19 6.04 7.98 -20.93
CA THR A 19 6.86 9.12 -20.49
C THR A 19 6.11 10.02 -19.52
N GLU A 20 6.87 10.82 -18.75
CA GLU A 20 6.33 11.84 -17.83
C GLU A 20 5.27 11.30 -16.86
N LEU A 21 5.67 10.34 -16.02
CA LEU A 21 4.82 9.86 -14.93
C LEU A 21 4.54 10.97 -13.92
N PHE A 22 3.27 11.19 -13.64
CA PHE A 22 2.84 12.01 -12.51
C PHE A 22 1.66 11.37 -11.79
N MET A 23 1.50 11.73 -10.52
CA MET A 23 0.41 11.25 -9.69
C MET A 23 -0.53 12.41 -9.41
N GLU A 24 -1.78 12.28 -9.85
CA GLU A 24 -2.80 13.31 -9.64
C GLU A 24 -3.40 13.22 -8.22
N ARG A 25 -3.78 12.01 -7.82
CA ARG A 25 -4.34 11.69 -6.51
C ARG A 25 -3.74 10.37 -6.03
N ARG A 26 -3.85 10.13 -4.72
CA ARG A 26 -3.43 8.86 -4.10
C ARG A 26 -3.88 7.66 -4.95
N ASP A 27 -2.91 6.85 -5.35
CA ASP A 27 -3.07 5.63 -6.14
C ASP A 27 -3.61 5.82 -7.58
N PHE A 28 -3.71 7.07 -8.05
CA PHE A 28 -4.07 7.45 -9.42
C PHE A 28 -2.87 8.05 -10.15
N TYR A 29 -2.38 7.31 -11.14
CA TYR A 29 -1.19 7.65 -11.90
C TYR A 29 -1.56 7.96 -13.35
N TRP A 30 -0.88 8.96 -13.90
CA TRP A 30 -1.01 9.40 -15.27
C TRP A 30 0.37 9.44 -15.91
N ALA A 31 0.43 9.05 -17.16
CA ALA A 31 1.65 9.12 -17.96
C ALA A 31 1.25 9.23 -19.44
N PHE A 32 2.20 9.57 -20.31
CA PHE A 32 1.98 9.63 -21.75
C PHE A 32 2.26 8.27 -22.37
N PRO A 33 1.28 7.61 -23.01
CA PRO A 33 1.54 6.42 -23.82
C PRO A 33 2.49 6.70 -24.98
N PRO A 34 3.13 5.67 -25.55
CA PRO A 34 4.03 5.83 -26.69
C PRO A 34 3.29 6.45 -27.89
N GLY A 35 3.75 7.63 -28.32
CA GLY A 35 3.18 8.37 -29.46
C GLY A 35 1.93 9.20 -29.14
N ALA A 36 1.50 9.24 -27.88
CA ALA A 36 0.39 10.07 -27.44
C ALA A 36 0.83 11.51 -27.15
N VAL A 37 -0.09 12.46 -27.34
CA VAL A 37 0.12 13.91 -27.07
C VAL A 37 -0.63 14.36 -25.81
N ILE A 38 -1.39 13.45 -25.19
CA ILE A 38 -2.20 13.71 -24.00
C ILE A 38 -1.88 12.61 -22.99
N PRO A 39 -1.72 12.94 -21.69
CA PRO A 39 -1.52 11.93 -20.67
C PRO A 39 -2.79 11.11 -20.49
N GLU A 40 -2.62 9.81 -20.29
CA GLU A 40 -3.71 8.89 -20.01
C GLU A 40 -3.53 8.27 -18.63
N PRO A 41 -4.63 7.91 -17.94
CA PRO A 41 -4.53 7.25 -16.66
C PRO A 41 -3.96 5.84 -16.85
N ILE A 42 -2.98 5.47 -16.03
CA ILE A 42 -2.42 4.12 -16.06
C ILE A 42 -3.52 3.15 -15.64
N PRO A 43 -3.83 2.12 -16.45
CA PRO A 43 -4.93 1.20 -16.14
C PRO A 43 -4.74 0.52 -14.77
N THR A 44 -5.82 0.42 -13.99
CA THR A 44 -5.80 -0.16 -12.65
C THR A 44 -5.29 -1.61 -12.64
N HIS A 45 -5.61 -2.40 -13.68
CA HIS A 45 -5.11 -3.77 -13.80
C HIS A 45 -3.58 -3.84 -13.94
N ILE A 46 -2.94 -2.85 -14.59
CA ILE A 46 -1.48 -2.77 -14.68
C ILE A 46 -0.90 -2.46 -13.30
N LEU A 47 -1.46 -1.49 -12.57
CA LEU A 47 -1.03 -1.16 -11.21
C LEU A 47 -1.12 -2.39 -10.29
N ARG A 48 -2.22 -3.16 -10.38
CA ARG A 48 -2.39 -4.42 -9.65
C ARG A 48 -1.32 -5.46 -10.03
N THR A 49 -1.00 -5.60 -11.31
CA THR A 49 0.09 -6.50 -11.76
C THR A 49 1.44 -6.09 -11.20
N ILE A 50 1.79 -4.79 -11.27
CA ILE A 50 3.04 -4.26 -10.69
C ILE A 50 3.10 -4.57 -9.19
N LYS A 51 2.00 -4.38 -8.46
CA LYS A 51 1.92 -4.69 -7.03
C LYS A 51 2.04 -6.19 -6.74
N ALA A 52 1.45 -7.04 -7.57
CA ALA A 52 1.58 -8.49 -7.44
C ALA A 52 3.02 -8.97 -7.65
N GLU A 53 3.77 -8.34 -8.56
CA GLU A 53 5.17 -8.68 -8.85
C GLU A 53 6.14 -8.15 -7.78
N LYS A 54 5.96 -6.90 -7.33
CA LYS A 54 6.90 -6.23 -6.42
C LYS A 54 6.53 -6.37 -4.93
N GLY A 55 5.28 -6.74 -4.63
CA GLY A 55 4.75 -6.96 -3.28
C GLY A 55 4.34 -5.68 -2.55
N LEU A 56 4.53 -5.67 -1.23
CA LEU A 56 4.09 -4.59 -0.34
C LEU A 56 4.97 -3.34 -0.47
N CYS A 57 4.32 -2.18 -0.62
CA CYS A 57 4.98 -0.88 -0.63
C CYS A 57 5.70 -0.62 0.73
N PRO A 58 6.81 0.14 0.78
CA PRO A 58 7.49 0.46 2.04
C PRO A 58 6.57 1.03 3.14
N GLN A 59 5.57 1.82 2.75
CA GLN A 59 4.56 2.33 3.70
C GLN A 59 3.68 1.20 4.24
N GLU A 60 3.19 0.31 3.39
CA GLU A 60 2.40 -0.86 3.80
C GLU A 60 3.21 -1.78 4.71
N LYS A 61 4.49 -2.02 4.38
CA LYS A 61 5.41 -2.77 5.24
C LYS A 61 5.56 -2.12 6.61
N ALA A 62 5.70 -0.80 6.69
CA ALA A 62 5.81 -0.09 7.96
C ALA A 62 4.53 -0.24 8.81
N TRP A 63 3.35 -0.10 8.20
CA TRP A 63 2.08 -0.26 8.89
C TRP A 63 1.84 -1.69 9.39
N ILE A 64 2.11 -2.70 8.56
CA ILE A 64 2.00 -4.11 8.95
C ILE A 64 2.99 -4.43 10.08
N THR A 65 4.23 -3.92 9.98
CA THR A 65 5.24 -4.11 11.02
C THR A 65 4.80 -3.47 12.34
N ALA A 66 4.26 -2.25 12.30
CA ALA A 66 3.73 -1.55 13.46
C ALA A 66 2.55 -2.30 14.10
N ALA A 67 1.58 -2.76 13.30
CA ALA A 67 0.44 -3.54 13.78
C ALA A 67 0.89 -4.87 14.42
N THR A 68 1.88 -5.54 13.82
CA THR A 68 2.45 -6.78 14.36
C THR A 68 3.16 -6.52 15.68
N ALA A 69 4.01 -5.49 15.75
CA ALA A 69 4.72 -5.13 16.97
C ALA A 69 3.74 -4.75 18.10
N LEU A 70 2.71 -3.96 17.79
CA LEU A 70 1.66 -3.60 18.76
C LEU A 70 0.95 -4.86 19.29
N THR A 71 0.63 -5.81 18.41
CA THR A 71 -0.04 -7.06 18.81
C THR A 71 0.83 -7.89 19.75
N LEU A 72 2.14 -7.99 19.49
CA LEU A 72 3.08 -8.69 20.37
C LEU A 72 3.18 -8.03 21.75
N VAL A 73 3.30 -6.70 21.79
CA VAL A 73 3.34 -5.93 23.05
C VAL A 73 2.02 -6.10 23.81
N ALA A 74 0.89 -6.00 23.12
CA ALA A 74 -0.43 -6.19 23.72
C ALA A 74 -0.61 -7.59 24.31
N ALA A 75 -0.11 -8.63 23.64
CA ALA A 75 -0.13 -9.99 24.17
C ALA A 75 0.69 -10.12 25.47
N MET A 76 1.88 -9.53 25.52
CA MET A 76 2.70 -9.50 26.75
C MET A 76 2.02 -8.75 27.89
N LEU A 77 1.43 -7.58 27.61
CA LEU A 77 0.71 -6.78 28.60
C LEU A 77 -0.54 -7.51 29.10
N SER A 78 -1.28 -8.17 28.21
CA SER A 78 -2.44 -8.97 28.58
C SER A 78 -2.07 -10.13 29.50
N TYR A 79 -0.91 -10.77 29.29
CA TYR A 79 -0.40 -11.78 30.20
C TYR A 79 0.00 -11.18 31.55
N TRP A 80 0.74 -10.07 31.56
CA TRP A 80 1.23 -9.45 32.80
C TRP A 80 0.12 -8.89 33.69
N PHE A 81 -0.89 -8.26 33.08
CA PHE A 81 -2.02 -7.67 33.81
C PHE A 81 -3.18 -8.63 34.00
N GLU A 82 -3.08 -9.87 33.52
CA GLU A 82 -4.16 -10.86 33.53
C GLU A 82 -5.49 -10.30 32.98
N CYS A 83 -5.39 -9.38 32.02
CA CYS A 83 -6.51 -8.58 31.53
C CYS A 83 -6.61 -8.66 29.99
N PRO A 84 -7.79 -8.95 29.43
CA PRO A 84 -7.97 -9.10 27.98
C PRO A 84 -8.06 -7.75 27.24
N MET A 85 -8.10 -6.61 27.94
CA MET A 85 -8.30 -5.31 27.29
C MET A 85 -7.18 -4.90 26.31
N PRO A 86 -5.88 -5.07 26.61
CA PRO A 86 -4.80 -4.73 25.69
C PRO A 86 -4.88 -5.47 24.35
N ILE A 87 -5.16 -6.78 24.37
CA ILE A 87 -5.25 -7.58 23.14
C ILE A 87 -6.49 -7.24 22.31
N VAL A 88 -7.62 -6.89 22.94
CA VAL A 88 -8.83 -6.40 22.25
C VAL A 88 -8.57 -5.06 21.54
N PHE A 89 -7.79 -4.18 22.18
CA PHE A 89 -7.35 -2.93 21.56
C PHE A 89 -6.46 -3.19 20.34
N ALA A 90 -5.47 -4.09 20.46
CA ALA A 90 -4.62 -4.46 19.33
C ALA A 90 -5.41 -5.06 18.17
N PHE A 91 -6.43 -5.88 18.46
CA PHE A 91 -7.34 -6.42 17.44
C PHE A 91 -8.08 -5.30 16.70
N SER A 92 -8.64 -4.33 17.42
CA SER A 92 -9.33 -3.19 16.82
C SER A 92 -8.40 -2.36 15.94
N PHE A 93 -7.16 -2.13 16.39
CA PHE A 93 -6.14 -1.44 15.60
C PHE A 93 -5.76 -2.22 14.32
N ALA A 94 -5.61 -3.54 14.43
CA ALA A 94 -5.34 -4.39 13.28
C ALA A 94 -6.50 -4.33 12.27
N ALA A 95 -7.76 -4.36 12.72
CA ALA A 95 -8.92 -4.24 11.85
C ALA A 95 -8.93 -2.91 11.05
N ILE A 96 -8.64 -1.79 11.72
CA ILE A 96 -8.50 -0.49 11.05
C ILE A 96 -7.34 -0.50 10.04
N THR A 97 -6.22 -1.12 10.41
CA THR A 97 -5.04 -1.21 9.53
C THR A 97 -5.35 -2.02 8.28
N VAL A 98 -6.07 -3.13 8.42
CA VAL A 98 -6.53 -3.97 7.30
C VAL A 98 -7.48 -3.19 6.40
N ALA A 99 -8.48 -2.50 6.97
CA ALA A 99 -9.40 -1.66 6.20
C ALA A 99 -8.68 -0.54 5.43
N GLN A 100 -7.57 -0.02 5.97
CA GLN A 100 -6.73 0.97 5.27
C GLN A 100 -5.79 0.36 4.23
N LEU A 101 -5.62 -0.96 4.20
CA LEU A 101 -4.75 -1.70 3.28
C LEU A 101 -5.51 -2.15 2.01
N GLU A 102 -6.83 -2.27 2.10
CA GLU A 102 -7.69 -2.56 0.96
C GLU A 102 -7.59 -1.43 -0.07
N VAL A 103 -7.38 -1.82 -1.33
CA VAL A 103 -7.33 -0.89 -2.47
C VAL A 103 -8.73 -0.88 -3.08
N GLU A 104 -9.34 0.31 -3.22
CA GLU A 104 -10.63 0.46 -3.90
C GLU A 104 -10.56 -0.05 -5.34
N ASP A 105 -11.62 -0.73 -5.79
CA ASP A 105 -11.66 -1.42 -7.07
C ASP A 105 -11.65 -0.48 -8.28
#